data_AF-A0AAD1H256-F1
#
_entry.id   AF-A0AAD1H256-F1
#
_cell.length_a   1.000
_cell.length_b   1.000
_cell.length_c   1.000
_cell.angle_alpha   90.00
_cell.angle_beta   90.00
_cell.angle_gamma   90.00
#
_symmetry.space_group_name_H-M   'P 1'
#
loop_
_entity.id
_entity.type
_entity.pdbx_description
1 polymer ?
#
loop_
_entity_poly.entity_id
_entity_poly.type
_entity_poly.pdbx_seq_one_letter_code
_entity_poly.pdbx_strand_id
1 'polypeptide(L)'
;MGQKSGIRAVFLHGTPGRAPDVPHPLAEIDRLLDGPVRAHELLTVGMAVAAPQHSTSDVAVADLRAADERDLVPSTHQSGGQLAAAWEAVRSAGLFGPRTNIVPGAGLSDEWVDRLVSVGVSFTSTPEKNLAMAIARRSPDDCSTSVRHHHWAAGRWRKRDHSLVDTDLEEVKSELLESGERLVRKLNAIAR
;
A
#
# COMPACT_ATOMS: atom_id res chain seq x y z
N MET A 1 -8.52 -16.53 13.96
CA MET A 1 -7.96 -17.51 13.00
C MET A 1 -6.43 -17.58 13.11
N GLY A 2 -5.70 -16.46 13.05
CA GLY A 2 -4.23 -16.43 13.20
C GLY A 2 -3.69 -17.08 14.50
N GLN A 3 -4.17 -16.64 15.67
CA GLN A 3 -3.69 -17.13 16.99
C GLN A 3 -3.68 -18.65 17.15
N LYS A 4 -4.69 -19.35 16.63
CA LYS A 4 -4.85 -20.81 16.78
C LYS A 4 -4.16 -21.62 15.68
N SER A 5 -3.61 -20.97 14.66
CA SER A 5 -3.06 -21.63 13.46
C SER A 5 -1.57 -21.95 13.56
N GLY A 6 -0.85 -21.41 14.54
CA GLY A 6 0.61 -21.53 14.63
C GLY A 6 1.39 -20.71 13.59
N ILE A 7 0.71 -19.86 12.81
CA ILE A 7 1.33 -19.01 11.79
C ILE A 7 1.78 -17.69 12.39
N ARG A 8 2.99 -17.24 12.02
CA ARG A 8 3.48 -15.88 12.30
C ARG A 8 2.79 -14.88 11.38
N ALA A 9 2.17 -13.85 11.95
CA ALA A 9 1.44 -12.86 11.17
C ALA A 9 1.55 -11.44 11.75
N VAL A 10 1.48 -10.45 10.87
CA VAL A 10 1.24 -9.05 11.24
C VAL A 10 -0.23 -8.75 10.96
N PHE A 11 -0.96 -8.33 11.99
CA PHE A 11 -2.36 -7.89 11.87
C PHE A 11 -2.40 -6.37 11.77
N LEU A 12 -2.88 -5.87 10.63
CA LEU A 12 -2.95 -4.44 10.35
C LEU A 12 -4.39 -3.93 10.55
N HIS A 13 -4.59 -3.02 11.50
CA HIS A 13 -5.87 -2.33 11.64
C HIS A 13 -6.00 -1.25 10.55
N GLY A 14 -7.02 -1.35 9.69
CA GLY A 14 -7.28 -0.41 8.61
C GLY A 14 -8.68 0.20 8.70
N THR A 15 -8.86 1.36 8.09
CA THR A 15 -10.16 2.06 8.03
C THR A 15 -10.53 2.41 6.59
N PRO A 16 -11.19 1.50 5.86
CA PRO A 16 -11.54 1.74 4.47
C PRO A 16 -12.58 2.87 4.32
N GLY A 17 -12.43 3.69 3.28
CA GLY A 17 -13.42 4.72 2.93
C GLY A 17 -13.44 5.94 3.86
N ARG A 18 -12.37 6.14 4.64
CA ARG A 18 -12.20 7.31 5.52
C ARG A 18 -11.93 8.56 4.70
N ALA A 19 -12.48 9.70 5.12
CA ALA A 19 -12.22 10.99 4.48
C ALA A 19 -10.74 11.41 4.63
N PRO A 20 -10.16 12.14 3.66
CA PRO A 20 -8.73 12.49 3.66
C PRO A 20 -8.23 13.30 4.87
N ASP A 21 -9.13 14.07 5.48
CA ASP A 21 -8.90 14.97 6.62
C ASP A 21 -9.25 14.34 7.98
N VAL A 22 -9.67 13.07 7.99
CA VAL A 22 -9.97 12.34 9.23
C VAL A 22 -8.78 11.43 9.56
N PRO A 23 -8.20 11.53 10.78
CA PRO A 23 -7.08 10.71 11.22
C PRO A 23 -7.50 9.26 11.49
N HIS A 24 -6.51 8.36 11.54
CA HIS A 24 -6.74 6.97 11.89
C HIS A 24 -7.25 6.85 13.33
N PRO A 25 -8.35 6.12 13.58
CA PRO A 25 -8.86 5.94 14.93
C PRO A 25 -7.89 5.06 15.73
N LEU A 26 -7.41 5.60 16.84
CA LEU A 26 -6.41 4.94 17.68
C LEU A 26 -7.01 4.08 18.80
N ALA A 27 -8.26 4.33 19.18
CA ALA A 27 -8.88 3.63 20.32
C ALA A 27 -8.86 2.09 20.18
N GLU A 28 -9.11 1.56 18.98
CA GLU A 28 -9.06 0.11 18.75
C GLU A 28 -7.63 -0.43 18.73
N ILE A 29 -6.66 0.36 18.26
CA ILE A 29 -5.24 0.02 18.31
C ILE A 29 -4.78 -0.05 19.77
N ASP A 30 -5.09 0.97 20.55
CA ASP A 30 -4.74 1.06 21.97
C ASP A 30 -5.38 -0.10 22.74
N ARG A 31 -6.66 -0.41 22.49
CA ARG A 31 -7.33 -1.59 23.06
C ARG A 31 -6.64 -2.91 22.72
N LEU A 32 -6.13 -3.06 21.49
CA LEU A 32 -5.37 -4.25 21.09
C LEU A 32 -4.02 -4.29 21.81
N LEU A 33 -3.31 -3.16 21.91
CA LEU A 33 -2.01 -3.09 22.59
C LEU A 33 -2.10 -3.29 24.10
N ASP A 34 -3.23 -2.93 24.72
CA ASP A 34 -3.51 -3.23 26.12
C ASP A 34 -3.96 -4.70 26.34
N GLY A 35 -4.17 -5.43 25.25
CA GLY A 35 -4.64 -6.80 25.24
C GLY A 35 -3.54 -7.86 25.17
N PRO A 36 -3.93 -9.15 25.14
CA PRO A 36 -2.99 -10.29 25.14
C PRO A 36 -2.13 -10.38 23.88
N VAL A 37 -2.49 -9.70 22.79
CA VAL A 37 -1.69 -9.71 21.55
C VAL A 37 -0.33 -9.05 21.72
N ARG A 38 -0.18 -8.11 22.66
CA ARG A 38 1.11 -7.43 22.91
C ARG A 38 2.22 -8.39 23.37
N ALA A 39 1.85 -9.46 24.09
CA ALA A 39 2.79 -10.47 24.57
C ALA A 39 2.84 -11.71 23.64
N HIS A 40 2.20 -11.68 22.48
CA HIS A 40 2.04 -12.86 21.64
C HIS A 40 3.24 -13.07 20.71
N GLU A 41 3.97 -14.18 20.87
CA GLU A 41 5.24 -14.44 20.16
C GLU A 41 5.12 -14.51 18.62
N LEU A 42 3.94 -14.88 18.10
CA LEU A 42 3.69 -15.04 16.66
C LEU A 42 2.88 -13.90 16.03
N LEU A 43 2.37 -12.95 16.82
CA LEU A 43 1.46 -11.93 16.30
C LEU A 43 1.96 -10.54 16.63
N THR A 44 2.03 -9.71 15.60
CA THR A 44 2.39 -8.29 15.71
C THR A 44 1.21 -7.45 15.26
N VAL A 45 0.90 -6.38 15.98
CA VAL A 45 -0.10 -5.39 15.57
C VAL A 45 0.57 -4.32 14.74
N GLY A 46 -0.08 -3.88 13.67
CA GLY A 46 0.33 -2.73 12.88
C GLY A 46 -0.87 -1.91 12.39
N MET A 47 -0.58 -0.92 11.56
CA MET A 47 -1.58 0.01 11.04
C MET A 47 -1.59 -0.04 9.52
N ALA A 48 -2.75 -0.32 8.94
CA ALA A 48 -2.98 -0.09 7.52
C ALA A 48 -3.44 1.36 7.34
N VAL A 49 -2.46 2.28 7.35
CA VAL A 49 -2.68 3.73 7.25
C VAL A 49 -3.12 4.10 5.84
N ALA A 50 -3.88 5.18 5.72
CA ALA A 50 -4.20 5.73 4.41
C ALA A 50 -2.91 6.11 3.67
N ALA A 51 -2.93 5.93 2.35
CA ALA A 51 -1.90 6.44 1.47
C ALA A 51 -1.71 7.95 1.71
N PRO A 52 -0.48 8.49 1.76
CA PRO A 52 -0.29 9.92 1.66
C PRO A 52 -0.96 10.50 0.39
N GLN A 53 -1.14 9.68 -0.64
CA GLN A 53 -1.89 10.05 -1.86
C GLN A 53 -3.42 10.27 -1.62
N HIS A 54 -3.97 9.81 -0.49
CA HIS A 54 -5.40 9.87 -0.15
C HIS A 54 -5.68 10.65 1.14
N SER A 55 -4.68 11.34 1.71
CA SER A 55 -4.80 12.08 2.97
C SER A 55 -4.29 13.49 2.81
N THR A 56 -4.76 14.40 3.66
CA THR A 56 -4.09 15.69 3.85
C THR A 56 -2.70 15.47 4.42
N SER A 57 -1.78 16.43 4.22
CA SER A 57 -0.43 16.36 4.78
C SER A 57 -0.43 16.17 6.29
N ASP A 58 -1.29 16.91 7.00
CA ASP A 58 -1.40 16.84 8.46
C ASP A 58 -1.87 15.46 8.93
N VAL A 59 -2.86 14.88 8.26
CA VAL A 59 -3.35 13.53 8.59
C VAL A 59 -2.31 12.46 8.28
N ALA A 60 -1.63 12.54 7.13
CA ALA A 60 -0.58 11.57 6.80
C ALA A 60 0.56 11.60 7.82
N VAL A 61 0.98 12.79 8.25
CA VAL A 61 1.99 12.96 9.31
C VAL A 61 1.47 12.44 10.64
N ALA A 62 0.23 12.76 11.03
CA ALA A 62 -0.36 12.29 12.27
C ALA A 62 -0.47 10.77 12.34
N ASP A 63 -0.92 10.12 11.26
CA ASP A 63 -1.08 8.66 11.19
C ASP A 63 0.27 7.92 11.32
N LEU A 64 1.29 8.38 10.59
CA LEU A 64 2.61 7.75 10.65
C LEU A 64 3.33 8.05 11.97
N ARG A 65 3.14 9.24 12.55
CA ARG A 65 3.64 9.56 13.89
C ARG A 65 2.97 8.69 14.95
N ALA A 66 1.66 8.48 14.87
CA ALA A 66 0.94 7.61 15.80
C ALA A 66 1.43 6.15 15.75
N ALA A 67 1.81 5.66 14.56
CA ALA A 67 2.44 4.35 14.39
C ALA A 67 3.87 4.31 14.94
N ASP A 68 4.63 5.39 14.77
CA ASP A 68 5.99 5.52 15.28
C ASP A 68 6.01 5.48 16.82
N GLU A 69 5.19 6.33 17.46
CA GLU A 69 5.04 6.46 18.92
C GLU A 69 4.62 5.15 19.62
N ARG A 70 3.96 4.24 18.89
CA ARG A 70 3.45 2.96 19.41
C ARG A 70 4.30 1.75 19.03
N ASP A 71 5.42 1.98 18.35
CA ASP A 71 6.27 0.91 17.82
C ASP A 71 5.54 -0.09 16.88
N LEU A 72 4.60 0.42 16.06
CA LEU A 72 3.79 -0.37 15.12
C LEU A 72 4.37 -0.41 13.70
N VAL A 73 3.96 -1.40 12.91
CA VAL A 73 4.25 -1.41 11.46
C VAL A 73 3.21 -0.58 10.72
N PRO A 74 3.51 0.63 10.20
CA PRO A 74 2.63 1.31 9.25
C PRO A 74 2.81 0.70 7.86
N SER A 75 1.71 0.27 7.26
CA SER A 75 1.66 -0.23 5.89
C SER A 75 0.71 0.66 5.08
N THR A 76 1.19 1.21 3.97
CA THR A 76 0.45 2.19 3.18
C THR A 76 0.45 1.88 1.69
N HIS A 77 -0.57 2.35 0.96
CA HIS A 77 -0.70 2.10 -0.47
C HIS A 77 -0.10 3.23 -1.32
N GLN A 78 0.57 2.88 -2.41
CA GLN A 78 0.97 3.82 -3.47
C GLN A 78 0.68 3.15 -4.81
N SER A 79 -0.38 3.62 -5.50
CA SER A 79 -1.01 2.90 -6.62
C SER A 79 -0.95 3.66 -7.96
N GLY A 80 0.16 4.34 -8.22
CA GLY A 80 0.40 5.11 -9.44
C GLY A 80 -0.13 6.54 -9.37
N GLY A 81 0.17 7.34 -10.40
CA GLY A 81 -0.12 8.78 -10.40
C GLY A 81 0.98 9.60 -9.74
N GLN A 82 0.83 10.93 -9.78
CA GLN A 82 1.81 11.86 -9.20
C GLN A 82 1.77 11.78 -7.67
N LEU A 83 2.95 11.87 -7.06
CA LEU A 83 3.05 11.92 -5.60
C LEU A 83 2.35 13.17 -5.07
N ALA A 84 1.41 12.96 -4.14
CA ALA A 84 0.73 14.05 -3.44
C ALA A 84 1.69 14.76 -2.46
N ALA A 85 1.39 16.02 -2.14
CA ALA A 85 2.19 16.84 -1.21
C ALA A 85 2.43 16.19 0.17
N ALA A 86 1.50 15.32 0.60
CA ALA A 86 1.63 14.61 1.87
C ALA A 86 2.83 13.65 1.93
N TRP A 87 3.31 13.11 0.80
CA TRP A 87 4.53 12.29 0.77
C TRP A 87 5.75 13.08 1.23
N GLU A 88 5.85 14.32 0.75
CA GLU A 88 6.95 15.21 1.10
C GLU A 88 6.82 15.72 2.55
N ALA A 89 5.60 15.93 3.03
CA ALA A 89 5.35 16.28 4.43
C ALA A 89 5.80 15.17 5.40
N VAL A 90 5.44 13.91 5.10
CA VAL A 90 5.89 12.74 5.89
C VAL A 90 7.41 12.60 5.84
N ARG A 91 8.01 12.75 4.65
CA ARG A 91 9.48 12.70 4.48
C ARG A 91 10.17 13.77 5.31
N SER A 92 9.67 15.01 5.26
CA SER A 92 10.22 16.14 6.00
C SER A 92 10.07 15.97 7.52
N ALA A 93 9.03 15.27 7.96
CA ALA A 93 8.84 14.91 9.36
C ALA A 93 9.73 13.74 9.82
N GLY A 94 10.47 13.08 8.93
CA GLY A 94 11.37 11.97 9.27
C GLY A 94 10.65 10.68 9.68
N LEU A 95 9.41 10.49 9.22
CA LEU A 95 8.53 9.40 9.68
C LEU A 95 8.61 8.11 8.83
N PHE A 96 9.46 8.11 7.81
CA PHE A 96 9.79 6.89 7.06
C PHE A 96 10.96 6.17 7.74
N GLY A 97 10.83 4.87 7.94
CA GLY A 97 11.86 4.09 8.63
C GLY A 97 11.75 2.58 8.39
N PRO A 98 12.56 1.78 9.12
CA PRO A 98 12.64 0.33 8.98
C PRO A 98 11.33 -0.45 9.21
N ARG A 99 10.36 0.16 9.90
CA ARG A 99 9.04 -0.42 10.16
C ARG A 99 8.00 -0.05 9.10
N THR A 100 8.30 0.90 8.22
CA THR A 100 7.36 1.35 7.20
C THR A 100 7.33 0.39 6.02
N ASN A 101 6.13 -0.03 5.63
CA ASN A 101 5.91 -0.83 4.43
C ASN A 101 5.05 -0.07 3.40
N ILE A 102 5.43 -0.16 2.11
CA ILE A 102 4.69 0.43 1.00
C ILE A 102 4.20 -0.65 0.04
N VAL A 103 2.93 -0.54 -0.39
CA VAL A 103 2.24 -1.52 -1.25
C VAL A 103 1.59 -0.85 -2.46
N PRO A 104 1.88 -1.25 -3.70
CA PRO A 104 3.13 -1.85 -4.17
C PRO A 104 4.27 -0.83 -4.34
N GLY A 105 4.01 0.49 -4.27
CA GLY A 105 5.00 1.51 -4.63
C GLY A 105 4.91 1.94 -6.11
N ALA A 106 3.77 1.73 -6.76
CA ALA A 106 3.59 2.07 -8.17
C ALA A 106 3.63 3.60 -8.38
N GLY A 107 4.35 4.05 -9.42
CA GLY A 107 4.48 5.47 -9.76
C GLY A 107 5.51 6.24 -8.93
N LEU A 108 6.24 5.58 -8.02
CA LEU A 108 7.41 6.20 -7.38
C LEU A 108 8.53 6.39 -8.41
N SER A 109 9.14 7.58 -8.39
CA SER A 109 10.35 7.83 -9.15
C SER A 109 11.53 7.07 -8.54
N ASP A 110 12.57 6.91 -9.34
CA ASP A 110 13.81 6.27 -8.93
C ASP A 110 14.45 6.94 -7.72
N GLU A 111 14.44 8.28 -7.69
CA GLU A 111 14.92 9.08 -6.56
C GLU A 111 14.13 8.80 -5.27
N TRP A 112 12.81 8.65 -5.38
CA TRP A 112 11.97 8.33 -4.23
C TRP A 112 12.22 6.93 -3.70
N VAL A 113 12.37 5.94 -4.59
CA VAL A 113 12.73 4.57 -4.19
C VAL A 113 14.07 4.58 -3.45
N ASP A 114 15.09 5.24 -3.98
CA ASP A 114 16.42 5.28 -3.34
C ASP A 114 16.35 5.94 -1.96
N ARG A 115 15.64 7.07 -1.84
CA ARG A 115 15.43 7.75 -0.56
C ARG A 115 14.72 6.86 0.46
N LEU A 116 13.62 6.21 0.08
CA LEU A 116 12.85 5.36 0.99
C LEU A 116 13.64 4.14 1.44
N VAL A 117 14.35 3.48 0.52
CA VAL A 117 15.20 2.33 0.87
C VAL A 117 16.38 2.77 1.75
N SER A 118 16.96 3.96 1.52
CA SER A 118 18.07 4.46 2.34
C SER A 118 17.73 4.66 3.82
N VAL A 119 16.44 4.84 4.13
CA VAL A 119 15.94 4.93 5.52
C VAL A 119 15.29 3.62 6.01
N GLY A 120 15.42 2.54 5.25
CA GLY A 120 15.01 1.19 5.65
C GLY A 120 13.57 0.79 5.29
N VAL A 121 12.84 1.58 4.50
CA VAL A 121 11.46 1.25 4.11
C VAL A 121 11.42 -0.06 3.30
N SER A 122 10.45 -0.93 3.60
CA SER A 122 10.18 -2.14 2.85
C SER A 122 9.08 -1.96 1.79
N PHE A 123 9.12 -2.78 0.74
CA PHE A 123 8.10 -2.81 -0.31
C PHE A 123 7.46 -4.20 -0.40
N THR A 124 6.14 -4.26 -0.53
CA THR A 124 5.40 -5.50 -0.83
C THR A 124 4.89 -5.47 -2.27
N SER A 125 5.43 -6.34 -3.12
CA SER A 125 4.99 -6.46 -4.52
C SER A 125 3.63 -7.19 -4.62
N THR A 126 2.72 -6.67 -5.44
CA THR A 126 1.38 -7.23 -5.69
C THR A 126 1.08 -7.36 -7.19
N PRO A 127 1.84 -8.18 -7.93
CA PRO A 127 1.86 -8.18 -9.41
C PRO A 127 0.48 -8.48 -10.03
N GLU A 128 -0.26 -9.45 -9.50
CA GLU A 128 -1.59 -9.84 -9.99
C GLU A 128 -2.62 -8.72 -9.82
N LYS A 129 -2.59 -8.03 -8.68
CA LYS A 129 -3.45 -6.88 -8.41
C LYS A 129 -3.10 -5.69 -9.30
N ASN A 130 -1.81 -5.49 -9.57
CA ASN A 130 -1.34 -4.41 -10.43
C ASN A 130 -1.77 -4.62 -11.88
N LEU A 131 -1.64 -5.85 -12.39
CA LEU A 131 -2.18 -6.25 -13.69
C LEU A 131 -3.69 -6.01 -13.75
N ALA A 132 -4.41 -6.40 -12.70
CA ALA A 132 -5.85 -6.19 -12.65
C ALA A 132 -6.24 -4.70 -12.73
N MET A 133 -5.51 -3.82 -12.03
CA MET A 133 -5.75 -2.38 -12.05
C MET A 133 -5.33 -1.70 -13.36
N ALA A 134 -4.19 -2.11 -13.94
CA ALA A 134 -3.68 -1.51 -15.17
C ALA A 134 -4.64 -1.75 -16.35
N ILE A 135 -5.20 -2.96 -16.44
CA ILE A 135 -6.24 -3.30 -17.41
C ILE A 135 -7.49 -2.44 -17.18
N ALA A 136 -7.96 -2.31 -15.94
CA ALA A 136 -9.16 -1.53 -15.62
C ALA A 136 -9.04 -0.04 -16.00
N ARG A 137 -7.84 0.56 -15.92
CA ARG A 137 -7.60 1.99 -16.23
C ARG A 137 -7.65 2.31 -17.73
N ARG A 138 -7.46 1.34 -18.60
CA ARG A 138 -7.39 1.53 -20.06
C ARG A 138 -8.75 1.49 -20.76
N SER A 139 -9.86 1.38 -20.02
CA SER A 139 -11.23 1.29 -20.58
C SER A 139 -12.20 2.33 -19.96
N PRO A 140 -12.07 3.64 -20.25
CA PRO A 140 -12.80 4.71 -19.55
C PRO A 140 -14.26 4.93 -19.98
N ASP A 141 -14.64 4.57 -21.21
CA ASP A 141 -15.87 5.08 -21.87
C ASP A 141 -17.17 4.30 -21.59
N ASP A 142 -17.19 3.36 -20.65
CA ASP A 142 -18.32 2.40 -20.51
C ASP A 142 -18.82 2.28 -19.04
N CYS A 143 -18.79 3.40 -18.30
CA CYS A 143 -19.06 3.42 -16.87
C CYS A 143 -20.55 3.65 -16.55
N SER A 144 -21.30 2.57 -16.37
CA SER A 144 -22.50 2.60 -15.51
C SER A 144 -22.43 1.53 -14.42
N THR A 145 -22.85 1.95 -13.23
CA THR A 145 -23.18 1.19 -12.00
C THR A 145 -22.09 0.71 -11.03
N SER A 146 -22.12 1.41 -9.89
CA SER A 146 -21.95 0.99 -8.49
C SER A 146 -21.71 -0.50 -8.19
N VAL A 147 -20.60 -0.78 -7.51
CA VAL A 147 -20.53 -1.85 -6.50
C VAL A 147 -19.83 -1.29 -5.27
N ARG A 148 -20.59 -1.13 -4.19
CA ARG A 148 -20.05 -0.91 -2.83
C ARG A 148 -19.67 -2.27 -2.27
N HIS A 149 -18.50 -2.31 -1.64
CA HIS A 149 -17.90 -3.43 -0.91
C HIS A 149 -17.17 -4.49 -1.76
N HIS A 150 -15.93 -4.76 -1.32
CA HIS A 150 -14.87 -5.58 -1.91
C HIS A 150 -14.04 -4.90 -3.01
N HIS A 151 -12.77 -4.67 -2.68
CA HIS A 151 -11.77 -3.90 -3.43
C HIS A 151 -11.24 -4.69 -4.64
N TRP A 152 -12.11 -5.02 -5.59
CA TRP A 152 -11.69 -5.38 -6.96
C TRP A 152 -11.57 -4.09 -7.77
N ALA A 153 -10.58 -4.02 -8.66
CA ALA A 153 -10.43 -2.85 -9.53
C ALA A 153 -11.71 -2.75 -10.38
N ALA A 154 -12.51 -1.70 -10.18
CA ALA A 154 -13.72 -1.48 -10.96
C ALA A 154 -13.30 -1.15 -12.40
N GLY A 155 -13.55 -2.07 -13.32
CA GLY A 155 -13.36 -1.95 -14.77
C GLY A 155 -14.24 -2.99 -15.47
N ARG A 156 -14.68 -2.73 -16.70
CA ARG A 156 -15.45 -3.71 -17.48
C ARG A 156 -14.48 -4.69 -18.14
N TRP A 157 -14.58 -5.97 -17.78
CA TRP A 157 -13.74 -7.05 -18.31
C TRP A 157 -14.49 -7.79 -19.42
N ARG A 158 -13.91 -7.88 -20.63
CA ARG A 158 -14.46 -8.71 -21.71
C ARG A 158 -13.56 -9.91 -21.96
N LYS A 159 -14.15 -11.11 -22.01
CA LYS A 159 -13.45 -12.37 -22.24
C LYS A 159 -14.16 -13.15 -23.36
N ARG A 160 -13.41 -13.65 -24.34
CA ARG A 160 -13.89 -14.54 -25.41
C ARG A 160 -12.87 -15.68 -25.55
N ASP A 161 -13.35 -16.92 -25.65
CA ASP A 161 -12.50 -18.11 -25.83
C ASP A 161 -11.33 -18.18 -24.85
N HIS A 162 -11.63 -18.02 -23.56
CA HIS A 162 -10.66 -18.00 -22.47
C HIS A 162 -9.64 -16.85 -22.47
N SER A 163 -9.74 -15.90 -23.41
CA SER A 163 -8.81 -14.78 -23.57
C SER A 163 -9.48 -13.44 -23.27
N LEU A 164 -8.76 -12.52 -22.63
CA LEU A 164 -9.22 -11.13 -22.48
C LEU A 164 -9.26 -10.47 -23.85
N VAL A 165 -10.33 -9.75 -24.16
CA VAL A 165 -10.48 -8.98 -25.40
C VAL A 165 -10.54 -7.49 -25.08
N ASP A 166 -10.15 -6.65 -26.03
CA ASP A 166 -10.14 -5.18 -25.93
C ASP A 166 -9.12 -4.60 -24.93
N THR A 167 -8.03 -5.32 -24.65
CA THR A 167 -6.86 -4.81 -23.92
C THR A 167 -5.60 -5.48 -24.45
N ASP A 168 -4.57 -4.69 -24.78
CA ASP A 168 -3.24 -5.23 -25.08
C ASP A 168 -2.59 -5.72 -23.78
N LEU A 169 -2.76 -7.02 -23.51
CA LEU A 169 -2.22 -7.65 -22.31
C LEU A 169 -0.69 -7.69 -22.32
N GLU A 170 -0.05 -7.77 -23.48
CA GLU A 170 1.41 -7.87 -23.56
C GLU A 170 2.04 -6.51 -23.26
N GLU A 171 1.45 -5.42 -23.74
CA GLU A 171 1.84 -4.07 -23.36
C GLU A 171 1.75 -3.86 -21.83
N VAL A 172 0.60 -4.20 -21.23
CA VAL A 172 0.40 -4.05 -19.77
C VAL A 172 1.37 -4.90 -18.96
N LYS A 173 1.62 -6.14 -19.39
CA LYS A 173 2.61 -7.01 -18.74
C LYS A 173 4.03 -6.42 -18.87
N SER A 174 4.39 -5.88 -20.04
CA SER A 174 5.70 -5.27 -20.28
C SER A 174 5.93 -4.08 -19.35
N GLU A 175 4.98 -3.16 -19.24
CA GLU A 175 5.08 -1.99 -18.34
C GLU A 175 5.24 -2.39 -16.87
N LEU A 176 4.48 -3.40 -16.43
CA LEU A 176 4.56 -3.92 -15.07
C LEU A 176 5.88 -4.66 -14.81
N LEU A 177 6.39 -5.40 -15.80
CA LEU A 177 7.69 -6.05 -15.73
C LEU A 177 8.81 -5.03 -15.63
N GLU A 178 8.83 -4.02 -16.51
CA GLU A 178 9.82 -2.93 -16.47
C GLU A 178 9.79 -2.19 -15.13
N SER A 179 8.61 -1.91 -14.60
CA SER A 179 8.47 -1.29 -13.27
C SER A 179 8.96 -2.20 -12.14
N GLY A 180 8.72 -3.51 -12.24
CA GLY A 180 9.20 -4.50 -11.27
C GLY A 180 10.72 -4.65 -11.31
N GLU A 181 11.32 -4.78 -12.49
CA GLU A 181 12.77 -4.90 -12.69
C GLU A 181 13.51 -3.64 -12.22
N ARG A 182 12.93 -2.45 -12.43
CA ARG A 182 13.47 -1.19 -11.92
C ARG A 182 13.56 -1.18 -10.39
N LEU A 183 12.50 -1.64 -9.71
CA LEU A 183 12.48 -1.75 -8.25
C LEU A 183 13.51 -2.78 -7.74
N VAL A 184 13.54 -3.98 -8.34
CA VAL A 184 14.45 -5.07 -7.93
C VAL A 184 15.93 -4.69 -8.12
N ARG A 185 16.28 -4.03 -9.25
CA ARG A 185 17.66 -3.59 -9.51
C ARG A 185 18.17 -2.64 -8.42
N LYS A 186 17.33 -1.70 -7.97
CA LYS A 186 17.67 -0.74 -6.92
C LYS A 186 17.84 -1.40 -5.56
N LEU A 187 16.91 -2.29 -5.19
CA LEU A 187 17.01 -3.05 -3.95
C LEU A 187 18.32 -3.86 -3.90
N ASN A 188 18.71 -4.49 -5.00
CA ASN A 188 19.97 -5.24 -5.09
C ASN A 188 21.22 -4.35 -5.09
N ALA A 189 21.13 -3.09 -5.55
CA ALA A 189 22.26 -2.16 -5.54
C ALA A 189 22.55 -1.63 -4.13
N ILE A 190 21.53 -1.51 -3.27
CA ILE A 190 21.67 -1.00 -1.90
C ILE A 190 22.05 -2.13 -0.91
N ALA A 191 21.72 -3.38 -1.22
CA ALA A 191 22.07 -4.55 -0.41
C ALA A 191 23.53 -5.03 -0.58
N ARG A 192 24.37 -4.30 -1.31
CA ARG A 192 25.81 -4.57 -1.52
C ARG A 192 26.65 -3.51 -0.82
#